data_AF-A0A951PF73-F1
#
_entry.id   AF-A0A951PF73-F1
#
_cell.length_a   1.000
_cell.length_b   1.000
_cell.length_c   1.000
_cell.angle_alpha   90.00
_cell.angle_beta   90.00
_cell.angle_gamma   90.00
#
_symmetry.space_group_name_H-M   'P 1'
#
loop_
_entity.id
_entity.type
_entity.pdbx_description
1 polymer ?
#
loop_
_entity_poly.entity_id
_entity_poly.type
_entity_poly.pdbx_seq_one_letter_code
_entity_poly.pdbx_strand_id
1 'polypeptide(L)'
;MTLTLDLAPEIEQYLLQQANQRGLSVEALALQLLADSILLEQKQIGAVNLLQSWIDDEDLEEQQETGQYLIQALDEDRLSERKLFPPEMKGVTW
;
A
#
# COMPACT_ATOMS: atom_id res chain seq x y z
N MET A 1 -23.95 4.26 -16.27
CA MET A 1 -24.32 4.70 -14.91
C MET A 1 -23.55 5.98 -14.61
N THR A 2 -24.21 6.98 -14.04
CA THR A 2 -23.59 8.27 -13.66
C THR A 2 -23.37 8.28 -12.15
N LEU A 3 -22.13 8.56 -11.73
CA LEU A 3 -21.76 8.75 -10.33
C LEU A 3 -21.45 10.24 -10.13
N THR A 4 -22.10 10.85 -9.14
CA THR A 4 -21.83 12.24 -8.75
C THR A 4 -20.95 12.20 -7.50
N LEU A 5 -19.84 12.94 -7.52
CA LEU A 5 -18.92 13.06 -6.38
C LEU A 5 -19.09 14.45 -5.76
N ASP A 6 -19.56 14.50 -4.52
CA ASP A 6 -19.56 15.72 -3.74
C ASP A 6 -18.19 15.89 -3.07
N LEU A 7 -17.38 16.79 -3.62
CA LEU A 7 -16.00 17.02 -3.19
C LEU A 7 -15.86 18.34 -2.47
N ALA A 8 -14.95 18.39 -1.49
CA ALA A 8 -14.50 19.66 -0.92
C ALA A 8 -13.78 20.49 -2.01
N PRO A 9 -13.90 21.83 -2.01
CA PRO A 9 -13.36 22.69 -3.07
C PRO A 9 -11.86 22.49 -3.32
N GLU A 10 -11.08 22.18 -2.27
CA GLU A 10 -9.65 21.93 -2.36
C GLU A 10 -9.33 20.66 -3.16
N ILE A 11 -10.16 19.62 -3.01
CA ILE A 11 -10.00 18.34 -3.70
C ILE A 11 -10.41 18.47 -5.16
N GLU A 12 -11.49 19.20 -5.44
CA GLU A 12 -11.91 19.50 -6.81
C GLU A 12 -10.81 20.26 -7.58
N GLN A 13 -10.25 21.32 -6.96
CA GLN A 13 -9.14 22.08 -7.55
C GLN A 13 -7.90 21.21 -7.79
N TYR A 14 -7.57 20.34 -6.83
CA TYR A 14 -6.47 19.41 -6.98
C TYR A 14 -6.67 18.48 -8.18
N LEU A 15 -7.86 17.89 -8.34
CA LEU A 15 -8.17 17.00 -9.47
C LEU A 15 -8.06 17.74 -10.81
N LEU A 16 -8.60 18.95 -10.90
CA LEU A 16 -8.50 19.80 -12.09
C LEU A 16 -7.04 20.08 -12.46
N GLN A 17 -6.20 20.40 -11.47
CA GLN A 17 -4.79 20.68 -11.70
C GLN A 17 -4.04 19.42 -12.15
N GLN A 18 -4.25 18.29 -11.49
CA GLN A 18 -3.58 17.03 -11.80
C GLN A 18 -4.01 16.46 -13.16
N ALA A 19 -5.29 16.59 -13.51
CA ALA A 19 -5.81 16.16 -14.80
C ALA A 19 -5.12 16.92 -15.94
N ASN A 20 -5.00 18.25 -15.79
CA ASN A 20 -4.27 19.10 -16.75
C ASN A 20 -2.78 18.71 -16.84
N GLN A 21 -2.11 18.46 -15.72
CA GLN A 21 -0.69 18.04 -15.73
C GLN A 21 -0.46 16.72 -16.46
N ARG A 22 -1.42 15.79 -16.36
CA ARG A 22 -1.34 14.46 -16.97
C ARG A 22 -1.96 14.38 -18.37
N GLY A 23 -2.58 15.46 -18.85
CA GLY A 23 -3.30 15.49 -20.14
C GLY A 23 -4.54 14.58 -20.16
N LEU A 24 -5.16 14.34 -18.99
CA LEU A 24 -6.34 13.51 -18.83
C LEU A 24 -7.58 14.37 -18.60
N SER A 25 -8.77 13.81 -18.85
CA SER A 25 -10.01 14.43 -18.36
C SER A 25 -10.11 14.24 -16.85
N VAL A 26 -10.86 15.13 -16.19
CA VAL A 26 -11.06 15.07 -14.73
C VAL A 26 -11.74 13.77 -14.33
N GLU A 27 -12.71 13.31 -15.12
CA GLU A 27 -13.44 12.06 -14.89
C GLU A 27 -12.52 10.85 -15.03
N ALA A 28 -11.64 10.83 -16.04
CA ALA A 28 -10.69 9.76 -16.24
C ALA A 28 -9.69 9.67 -15.08
N LEU A 29 -9.17 10.80 -14.61
CA LEU A 29 -8.28 10.84 -13.46
C LEU A 29 -9.00 10.42 -12.17
N ALA A 30 -10.21 10.93 -11.93
CA ALA A 30 -10.99 10.57 -10.75
C ALA A 30 -11.30 9.06 -10.72
N LEU A 31 -11.68 8.48 -11.86
CA LEU A 31 -11.93 7.04 -11.97
C LEU A 31 -10.65 6.23 -11.73
N GLN A 32 -9.52 6.67 -12.27
CA GLN A 32 -8.23 6.02 -12.04
C GLN A 32 -7.87 6.02 -10.55
N LEU A 33 -7.97 7.16 -9.88
CA LEU A 33 -7.65 7.28 -8.45
C LEU A 33 -8.56 6.42 -7.57
N LEU A 34 -9.87 6.37 -7.89
CA LEU A 34 -10.82 5.51 -7.19
C LEU A 34 -10.53 4.02 -7.41
N ALA A 35 -10.21 3.64 -8.64
CA ALA A 35 -9.81 2.26 -8.93
C ALA A 35 -8.53 1.88 -8.18
N ASP A 36 -7.53 2.75 -8.21
CA ASP A 36 -6.25 2.54 -7.51
C ASP A 36 -6.45 2.42 -6.00
N SER A 37 -7.33 3.24 -5.39
CA SER A 37 -7.62 3.15 -3.96
C SER A 37 -8.32 1.85 -3.57
N ILE A 38 -9.31 1.41 -4.36
CA ILE A 38 -10.01 0.14 -4.12
C ILE A 38 -9.06 -1.05 -4.26
N LEU A 39 -8.21 -1.04 -5.30
CA LEU A 39 -7.21 -2.08 -5.50
C LEU A 39 -6.17 -2.09 -4.39
N LEU A 40 -5.78 -0.92 -3.89
CA LEU A 40 -4.86 -0.80 -2.75
C LEU A 40 -5.48 -1.42 -1.48
N GLU A 41 -6.74 -1.10 -1.18
CA GLU A 41 -7.45 -1.67 -0.03
C GLU A 41 -7.55 -3.20 -0.12
N GLN A 42 -7.90 -3.74 -1.30
CA GLN A 42 -7.94 -5.19 -1.51
C GLN A 42 -6.56 -5.85 -1.33
N LYS A 43 -5.50 -5.22 -1.82
CA LYS A 43 -4.12 -5.71 -1.62
C LYS A 43 -3.74 -5.69 -0.15
N GLN A 44 -4.10 -4.65 0.60
CA GLN A 44 -3.85 -4.55 2.04
C GLN A 44 -4.56 -5.66 2.81
N ILE A 45 -5.85 -5.90 2.51
CA ILE A 45 -6.61 -7.00 3.12
C ILE A 45 -5.98 -8.35 2.79
N GLY A 46 -5.60 -8.57 1.53
CA GLY A 46 -4.93 -9.81 1.11
C GLY A 46 -3.60 -10.04 1.83
N ALA A 47 -2.79 -8.99 1.99
CA ALA A 47 -1.53 -9.06 2.72
C ALA A 47 -1.76 -9.37 4.21
N VAL A 48 -2.73 -8.71 4.86
CA VAL A 48 -3.09 -8.99 6.27
C VAL A 48 -3.55 -10.44 6.43
N ASN A 49 -4.42 -10.93 5.55
CA ASN A 49 -4.91 -12.30 5.61
C ASN A 49 -3.78 -13.33 5.42
N LEU A 50 -2.85 -13.06 4.51
CA LEU A 50 -1.67 -13.90 4.31
C LEU A 50 -0.81 -13.94 5.57
N LEU A 51 -0.49 -12.79 6.16
CA LEU A 51 0.29 -12.72 7.40
C LEU A 51 -0.43 -13.43 8.55
N GLN A 52 -1.75 -13.27 8.67
CA GLN A 52 -2.54 -13.98 9.68
C GLN A 52 -2.47 -15.49 9.48
N SER A 53 -2.52 -15.98 8.23
CA SER A 53 -2.39 -17.41 7.95
C SER A 53 -1.05 -18.01 8.39
N TRP A 54 0.04 -17.22 8.34
CA TRP A 54 1.35 -17.64 8.85
C TRP A 54 1.45 -17.54 10.37
N ILE A 55 0.71 -16.62 10.99
CA ILE A 55 0.63 -16.49 12.45
C ILE A 55 -0.16 -17.66 13.05
N ASP A 56 -1.23 -18.07 12.39
CA ASP A 56 -2.11 -19.15 12.80
C ASP A 56 -1.52 -20.54 12.52
N ASP A 57 -0.43 -20.62 11.76
CA ASP A 57 0.36 -21.85 11.58
C ASP A 57 1.11 -22.19 12.88
N GLU A 58 1.05 -23.47 13.29
CA GLU A 58 1.66 -23.94 14.54
C GLU A 58 3.15 -24.28 14.40
N ASP A 59 3.70 -24.26 13.17
CA ASP A 59 5.13 -24.46 12.93
C ASP A 59 5.93 -23.16 13.16
N LEU A 60 6.45 -23.02 14.38
CA LEU A 60 7.25 -21.86 14.79
C LEU A 60 8.60 -21.74 14.07
N GLU A 61 9.18 -22.84 13.57
CA GLU A 61 10.47 -22.82 12.88
C GLU A 61 10.28 -22.29 11.46
N GLU A 62 9.30 -22.82 10.73
CA GLU A 62 8.91 -22.36 9.40
C GLU A 62 8.44 -20.89 9.42
N GLN A 63 7.68 -20.49 10.45
CA GLN A 63 7.24 -19.11 10.64
C GLN A 63 8.43 -18.14 10.81
N GLN A 64 9.44 -18.53 11.59
CA GLN A 64 10.62 -17.68 11.81
C GLN A 64 11.47 -17.53 10.54
N GLU A 65 11.65 -18.61 9.78
CA GLU A 65 12.37 -18.58 8.51
C GLU A 65 11.64 -17.71 7.48
N THR A 66 10.34 -17.95 7.30
CA THR A 66 9.49 -17.20 6.37
C THR A 66 9.46 -15.71 6.70
N GLY A 67 9.35 -15.36 7.99
CA GLY A 67 9.37 -13.98 8.45
C GLY A 67 10.72 -13.28 8.19
N GLN A 68 11.84 -13.97 8.39
CA GLN A 68 13.17 -13.41 8.10
C GLN A 68 13.37 -13.17 6.61
N TYR A 69 12.96 -14.13 5.77
CA TYR A 69 13.02 -13.99 4.32
C TYR A 69 12.17 -12.80 3.83
N LEU A 70 10.95 -12.64 4.36
CA LEU A 70 10.09 -11.50 4.02
C LEU A 70 10.77 -10.16 4.34
N ILE A 71 11.34 -10.01 5.54
CA ILE A 71 12.03 -8.78 5.95
C ILE A 71 13.19 -8.48 4.98
N GLN A 72 13.98 -9.49 4.65
CA GLN A 72 15.10 -9.33 3.72
C GLN A 72 14.64 -8.90 2.33
N ALA A 73 13.63 -9.57 1.76
CA ALA A 73 13.11 -9.24 0.44
C ALA A 73 12.56 -7.80 0.37
N LEU A 74 11.90 -7.32 1.43
CA LEU A 74 11.40 -5.95 1.51
C LEU A 74 12.53 -4.90 1.62
N ASP A 75 13.61 -5.24 2.33
CA ASP A 75 14.79 -4.37 2.38
C ASP A 75 15.50 -4.31 1.02
N GLU A 76 15.60 -5.43 0.30
CA GLU A 76 16.27 -5.55 -1.00
C GLU A 76 15.49 -4.91 -2.16
N ASP A 77 14.16 -4.89 -2.12
CA ASP A 77 13.33 -4.23 -3.13
C ASP A 77 13.51 -2.69 -3.14
N ARG A 78 14.10 -2.12 -2.09
CA ARG A 78 14.34 -0.67 -2.01
C ARG A 78 15.56 -0.23 -2.80
N LEU A 79 15.38 0.89 -3.50
CA LEU A 79 16.46 1.64 -4.17
C LEU A 79 17.41 2.38 -3.20
N SER A 80 17.29 2.17 -1.89
CA SER A 80 18.02 2.93 -0.86
C SER A 80 18.72 1.97 0.09
N GLU A 81 19.98 2.25 0.39
CA GLU A 81 20.81 1.51 1.36
C GLU A 81 20.26 1.52 2.79
N ARG A 82 19.32 2.43 3.11
CA ARG A 82 18.69 2.47 4.44
C ARG A 82 17.61 1.41 4.53
N LYS A 83 17.84 0.36 5.32
CA LYS A 83 16.86 -0.71 5.64
C LYS A 83 15.53 -0.16 6.16
N LEU A 84 14.41 -0.80 5.81
CA LEU A 84 13.10 -0.63 6.44
C LEU A 84 13.09 -1.20 7.86
N PHE A 85 13.76 -2.34 8.04
CA PHE A 85 13.75 -3.08 9.30
C PHE A 85 15.18 -3.19 9.86
N PRO A 86 15.76 -2.06 10.32
CA PRO A 86 17.10 -2.07 10.88
C PRO A 86 17.16 -2.93 12.17
N PRO A 87 18.19 -3.77 12.35
CA PRO A 87 18.30 -4.67 13.51
C PRO A 87 18.22 -3.95 14.87
N GLU A 88 18.77 -2.74 14.96
CA GLU A 88 18.77 -1.90 16.15
C GLU A 88 17.37 -1.44 16.60
N MET A 89 16.36 -1.51 15.71
CA MET A 89 14.97 -1.17 16.03
C MET A 89 14.11 -2.38 16.38
N LYS A 90 14.66 -3.60 16.37
CA LYS A 90 13.90 -4.81 16.70
C LYS A 90 13.40 -4.76 18.14
N GLY A 91 12.07 -4.79 18.32
CA GLY A 91 11.41 -4.74 19.62
C GLY A 91 11.25 -3.33 20.21
N VAL A 92 11.60 -2.28 19.47
CA VAL A 92 11.35 -0.89 19.87
C VAL A 92 9.99 -0.46 19.30
N THR A 93 8.97 -0.39 20.15
CA THR A 93 7.65 0.17 19.79
C THR A 93 7.62 1.66 20.12
N TRP A 94 7.19 2.51 19.18
CA TRP A 94 6.89 3.93 19.42
C TRP A 94 5.44 4.14 19.83
#